data_AF-A0A924YZ21-F1
#
_entry.id   AF-A0A924YZ21-F1
#
_cell.length_a   1.000
_cell.length_b   1.000
_cell.length_c   1.000
_cell.angle_alpha   90.00
_cell.angle_beta   90.00
_cell.angle_gamma   90.00
#
_symmetry.space_group_name_H-M   'P 1'
#
loop_
_entity.id
_entity.type
_entity.pdbx_description
1 polymer ?
#
loop_
_entity_poly.entity_id
_entity_poly.type
_entity_poly.pdbx_seq_one_letter_code
_entity_poly.pdbx_strand_id
1 'polypeptide(L)'
;MSDVDHINILFAIALNLMVEAEKHRVDIPKSTQDAIYKWFAEQTQTDVKELKGEAKVGFNLLEAFSLQLQTNAGVRKEIKQKFERNTSELVSQLNIIAAVLQAATKKTILVIIDDLDKLELSVVRPIFRDNIKTLCLPGFHIIYTIPMATLRDKEILPTIETETNNQLVSMPVLKLFAKDECRNPNAVPKPEVIDVLCEILHKRIPDHLLDRQTAEKMIRYSGGVLRELIRIANECCRICLRLIRRDPTQAIVIDDAILEEAVNKLRNDFSIRLGKVDYEILPKVYTELMPDDPTQKEFLDLLHGLHVLEYRNHRTWYDVHPIVVELLTDRNLI
;
A
#
# COMPACT_ATOMS: atom_id res chain seq x y z
N MET A 1 13.68 9.07 -6.65
CA MET A 1 13.46 7.61 -6.55
C MET A 1 13.59 7.24 -5.10
N SER A 2 12.58 6.60 -4.51
CA SER A 2 12.63 6.17 -3.12
C SER A 2 13.72 5.10 -2.98
N ASP A 3 14.70 5.34 -2.11
CA ASP A 3 15.81 4.41 -1.82
C ASP A 3 15.30 3.27 -0.91
N VAL A 4 14.22 2.62 -1.35
CA VAL A 4 13.58 1.50 -0.66
C VAL A 4 14.28 0.24 -1.11
N ASP A 5 14.84 -0.47 -0.14
CA ASP A 5 15.45 -1.77 -0.32
C ASP A 5 15.28 -2.61 0.95
N HIS A 6 15.61 -3.89 0.85
CA HIS A 6 15.40 -4.86 1.92
C HIS A 6 16.16 -4.52 3.23
N ILE A 7 17.34 -3.89 3.16
CA ILE A 7 18.10 -3.46 4.34
C ILE A 7 17.42 -2.27 5.00
N ASN A 8 17.08 -1.24 4.21
CA ASN A 8 16.40 -0.06 4.73
C ASN A 8 15.01 -0.41 5.31
N ILE A 9 14.32 -1.39 4.74
CA ILE A 9 13.09 -1.97 5.30
C ILE A 9 13.37 -2.56 6.69
N LEU A 10 14.34 -3.47 6.82
CA LEU A 10 14.69 -4.09 8.10
C LEU A 10 15.13 -3.07 9.16
N PHE A 11 15.94 -2.08 8.76
CA PHE A 11 16.36 -1.01 9.65
C PHE A 11 15.16 -0.16 10.13
N ALA A 12 14.24 0.17 9.22
CA ALA A 12 13.01 0.88 9.56
C ALA A 12 12.15 0.07 10.54
N ILE A 13 12.08 -1.26 10.42
CA ILE A 13 11.38 -2.12 11.39
C ILE A 13 12.00 -1.96 12.78
N ALA A 14 13.33 -2.07 12.89
CA ALA A 14 14.03 -1.94 14.17
C ALA A 14 13.68 -0.61 14.86
N LEU A 15 13.73 0.48 14.09
CA LEU A 15 13.44 1.82 14.59
C LEU A 15 11.97 1.97 15.02
N ASN A 16 11.03 1.51 14.18
CA ASN A 16 9.60 1.62 14.47
C ASN A 16 9.16 0.76 15.67
N LEU A 17 9.80 -0.39 15.91
CA LEU A 17 9.56 -1.18 17.11
C LEU A 17 9.85 -0.37 18.38
N MET A 18 10.95 0.40 18.40
CA MET A 18 11.28 1.25 19.53
C MET A 18 10.37 2.49 19.63
N VAL A 19 9.97 3.09 18.51
CA VAL A 19 9.02 4.22 18.48
C VAL A 19 7.69 3.80 19.09
N GLU A 20 7.14 2.66 18.67
CA GLU A 20 5.86 2.17 19.17
C GLU A 20 5.96 1.71 20.65
N ALA A 21 7.11 1.15 21.04
CA ALA A 21 7.37 0.83 22.45
C ALA A 21 7.35 2.07 23.35
N GLU A 22 7.94 3.18 22.92
CA GLU A 22 7.94 4.44 23.68
C GLU A 22 6.53 5.05 23.75
N LYS A 23 5.80 5.05 22.63
CA LYS A 23 4.41 5.51 22.56
C LYS A 23 3.50 4.72 23.51
N HIS A 24 3.73 3.41 23.64
CA HIS A 24 3.03 2.56 24.61
C HIS A 24 3.64 2.55 26.01
N ARG A 25 4.72 3.32 26.25
CA ARG A 25 5.43 3.40 27.53
C ARG A 25 5.85 2.02 28.06
N VAL A 26 6.36 1.17 27.16
CA VAL A 26 6.89 -0.15 27.51
C VAL A 26 8.08 0.02 28.44
N ASP A 27 8.05 -0.67 29.58
CA ASP A 27 9.13 -0.60 30.57
C ASP A 27 10.34 -1.42 30.11
N ILE A 28 11.37 -0.71 29.66
CA ILE A 28 12.63 -1.28 29.19
C ILE A 28 13.73 -0.81 30.14
N PRO A 29 14.61 -1.71 30.63
CA PRO A 29 15.75 -1.30 31.44
C PRO A 29 16.58 -0.21 30.76
N LYS A 30 16.83 0.90 31.47
CA LYS A 30 17.48 2.09 30.91
C LYS A 30 18.82 1.79 30.23
N SER A 31 19.62 0.88 30.80
CA SER A 31 20.89 0.45 30.19
C SER A 31 20.71 -0.19 28.81
N THR A 32 19.63 -0.97 28.64
CA THR A 32 19.29 -1.63 27.38
C THR A 32 18.77 -0.61 26.37
N GLN A 33 17.90 0.30 26.82
CA GLN A 33 17.40 1.40 26.00
C GLN A 33 18.55 2.30 25.49
N ASP A 34 19.46 2.71 26.37
CA ASP A 34 20.62 3.54 26.03
C ASP A 34 21.54 2.84 25.03
N ALA A 35 21.75 1.52 25.16
CA ALA A 35 22.54 0.75 24.20
C ALA A 35 21.90 0.70 22.80
N ILE A 36 20.57 0.50 22.74
CA ILE A 36 19.81 0.51 21.49
C ILE A 36 19.85 1.90 20.84
N TYR A 37 19.65 2.96 21.61
CA TYR A 37 19.71 4.34 21.10
C TYR A 37 21.11 4.71 20.61
N LYS A 38 22.15 4.27 21.30
CA LYS A 38 23.54 4.45 20.84
C LYS A 38 23.75 3.77 19.48
N TRP A 39 23.28 2.53 19.32
CA TRP A 39 23.39 1.82 18.04
C TRP A 39 22.67 2.56 16.91
N PHE A 40 21.44 3.06 17.14
CA PHE A 40 20.74 3.86 16.13
C PHE A 40 21.50 5.13 15.78
N ALA A 41 21.96 5.88 16.78
CA ALA A 41 22.70 7.11 16.57
C ALA A 41 23.97 6.91 15.74
N GLU A 42 24.69 5.82 15.97
CA GLU A 42 25.85 5.43 15.17
C GLU A 42 25.45 5.16 13.71
N GLN A 43 24.32 4.48 13.47
CA GLN A 43 23.88 4.16 12.11
C GLN A 43 23.28 5.36 11.37
N THR A 44 22.61 6.27 12.08
CA THR A 44 21.98 7.47 11.51
C THR A 44 22.90 8.70 11.54
N GLN A 45 24.18 8.52 11.89
CA GLN A 45 25.18 9.59 12.06
C GLN A 45 24.65 10.77 12.90
N THR A 46 23.86 10.47 13.93
CA THR A 46 23.16 11.50 14.71
C THR A 46 23.95 11.79 15.99
N ASP A 47 24.35 13.05 16.20
CA ASP A 47 25.04 13.43 17.43
C ASP A 47 24.05 13.52 18.61
N VAL A 48 24.11 12.50 19.48
CA VAL A 48 23.26 12.40 20.67
C VAL A 48 23.56 13.51 21.69
N LYS A 49 24.76 14.10 21.68
CA LYS A 49 25.14 15.16 22.64
C LYS A 49 24.47 16.49 22.31
N GLU A 50 24.36 16.83 21.03
CA GLU A 50 23.63 18.03 20.59
C GLU A 50 22.14 17.92 20.95
N LEU A 51 21.53 16.76 20.67
CA LEU A 51 20.11 16.52 20.96
C LEU A 51 19.76 16.49 22.45
N LYS A 52 20.65 15.97 23.31
CA LYS A 52 20.46 16.00 24.78
C LYS A 52 20.68 17.41 25.36
N GLY A 53 21.44 18.28 24.69
CA GLY A 53 21.62 19.69 25.08
C GLY A 53 20.38 20.55 24.80
N GLU A 54 19.61 20.22 23.77
CA GLU A 54 18.36 20.87 23.38
C GLU A 54 17.11 20.36 24.12
N ALA A 55 17.27 19.44 25.08
CA ALA A 55 16.21 18.80 25.88
C ALA A 55 15.39 19.76 26.79
N LYS A 56 15.44 21.07 26.54
CA LYS A 56 14.44 22.04 27.04
C LYS A 56 13.23 22.17 26.11
N VAL A 57 13.27 21.62 24.89
CA VAL A 57 12.15 21.64 23.93
C VAL A 57 11.91 20.24 23.36
N GLY A 58 11.14 19.41 24.08
CA GLY A 58 10.28 18.34 23.54
C GLY A 58 10.79 17.30 22.52
N PHE A 59 12.07 17.28 22.15
CA PHE A 59 12.58 16.48 21.03
C PHE A 59 12.94 15.05 21.48
N ASN A 60 12.35 14.05 20.83
CA ASN A 60 12.63 12.63 21.08
C ASN A 60 13.78 12.14 20.16
N LEU A 61 14.75 11.39 20.71
CA LEU A 61 15.86 10.80 19.96
C LEU A 61 15.39 9.89 18.81
N LEU A 62 14.33 9.09 19.04
CA LEU A 62 13.81 8.20 18.00
C LEU A 62 13.16 8.98 16.84
N GLU A 63 12.54 10.13 17.12
CA GLU A 63 12.02 11.03 16.09
C GLU A 63 13.16 11.64 15.27
N ALA A 64 14.27 12.01 15.92
CA ALA A 64 15.46 12.50 15.21
C ALA A 64 16.06 11.41 14.28
N PHE A 65 16.19 10.17 14.76
CA PHE A 65 16.65 9.05 13.92
C PHE A 65 15.68 8.77 12.76
N SER A 66 14.37 8.85 13.02
CA SER A 66 13.32 8.66 12.01
C SER A 66 13.38 9.74 10.94
N LEU A 67 13.58 11.00 11.35
CA LEU A 67 13.75 12.12 10.46
C LEU A 67 14.99 11.94 9.57
N GLN A 68 16.14 11.59 10.16
CA GLN A 68 17.36 11.30 9.39
C GLN A 68 17.14 10.20 8.36
N LEU A 69 16.52 9.09 8.75
CA LEU A 69 16.23 7.98 7.84
C LEU A 69 15.29 8.41 6.70
N GLN A 70 14.29 9.25 6.99
CA GLN A 70 13.30 9.71 6.01
C GLN A 70 13.86 10.75 5.04
N THR A 71 14.64 11.73 5.54
CA THR A 71 15.06 12.89 4.72
C THR A 71 16.44 12.74 4.10
N ASN A 72 17.32 11.90 4.66
CA ASN A 72 18.72 11.82 4.24
C ASN A 72 19.00 10.55 3.40
N ALA A 73 19.10 10.74 2.07
CA ALA A 73 19.44 9.65 1.14
C ALA A 73 20.88 9.13 1.32
N GLY A 74 21.81 9.96 1.79
CA GLY A 74 23.19 9.54 2.09
C GLY A 74 23.21 8.53 3.23
N VAL A 75 22.49 8.82 4.32
CA VAL A 75 22.34 7.91 5.47
C VAL A 75 21.73 6.58 5.05
N ARG A 76 20.64 6.57 4.26
CA ARG A 76 20.05 5.32 3.76
C ARG A 76 21.01 4.50 2.91
N LYS A 77 21.79 5.16 2.05
CA LYS A 77 22.81 4.51 1.22
C LYS A 77 23.93 3.90 2.07
N GLU A 78 24.37 4.58 3.12
CA GLU A 78 25.40 4.06 4.01
C GLU A 78 24.91 2.87 4.85
N ILE A 79 23.70 2.97 5.41
CA ILE A 79 23.03 1.87 6.12
C ILE A 79 22.95 0.65 5.20
N LYS A 80 22.48 0.84 3.97
CA LYS A 80 22.45 -0.20 2.94
C LYS A 80 23.82 -0.81 2.71
N GLN A 81 24.82 0.00 2.37
CA GLN A 81 26.18 -0.47 2.06
C GLN A 81 26.83 -1.24 3.22
N LYS A 82 26.60 -0.79 4.47
CA LYS A 82 27.10 -1.45 5.66
C LYS A 82 26.45 -2.82 5.84
N PHE A 83 25.12 -2.87 5.89
CA PHE A 83 24.41 -4.09 6.26
C PHE A 83 24.16 -5.05 5.10
N GLU A 84 24.33 -4.64 3.84
CA GLU A 84 24.42 -5.58 2.70
C GLU A 84 25.59 -6.56 2.88
N ARG A 85 26.67 -6.14 3.53
CA ARG A 85 27.83 -6.99 3.83
C ARG A 85 27.76 -7.69 5.18
N ASN A 86 26.85 -7.24 6.05
CA ASN A 86 26.75 -7.70 7.43
C ASN A 86 25.29 -7.87 7.89
N THR A 87 24.49 -8.54 7.06
CA THR A 87 23.05 -8.75 7.30
C THR A 87 22.77 -9.39 8.67
N SER A 88 23.66 -10.28 9.13
CA SER A 88 23.55 -10.95 10.43
C SER A 88 23.60 -9.97 11.61
N GLU A 89 24.38 -8.88 11.52
CA GLU A 89 24.43 -7.84 12.55
C GLU A 89 23.06 -7.14 12.67
N LEU A 90 22.47 -6.74 11.55
CA LEU A 90 21.17 -6.08 11.52
C LEU A 90 20.06 -7.00 12.06
N VAL A 91 20.02 -8.25 11.60
CA VAL A 91 19.04 -9.25 12.07
C VAL A 91 19.22 -9.54 13.56
N SER A 92 20.46 -9.66 14.03
CA SER A 92 20.75 -9.85 15.46
C SER A 92 20.20 -8.68 16.28
N GLN A 93 20.41 -7.44 15.82
CA GLN A 93 19.89 -6.26 16.50
C GLN A 93 18.36 -6.22 16.52
N LEU A 94 17.69 -6.56 15.42
CA LEU A 94 16.23 -6.72 15.35
C LEU A 94 15.72 -7.73 16.39
N ASN A 95 16.39 -8.88 16.51
CA ASN A 95 16.01 -9.93 17.44
C ASN A 95 16.27 -9.53 18.90
N ILE A 96 17.31 -8.74 19.18
CA ILE A 96 17.56 -8.17 20.51
C ILE A 96 16.42 -7.22 20.89
N ILE A 97 16.08 -6.27 20.01
CA ILE A 97 14.98 -5.33 20.24
C ILE A 97 13.69 -6.11 20.47
N ALA A 98 13.39 -7.09 19.61
CA ALA A 98 12.21 -7.92 19.75
C ALA A 98 12.16 -8.65 21.09
N ALA A 99 13.24 -9.34 21.49
CA ALA A 99 13.30 -10.07 22.75
C ALA A 99 13.07 -9.17 23.97
N VAL A 100 13.65 -7.96 23.96
CA VAL A 100 13.46 -6.96 25.03
C VAL A 100 11.98 -6.57 25.14
N LEU A 101 11.35 -6.25 24.01
CA LEU A 101 9.94 -5.84 23.97
C LEU A 101 9.00 -6.99 24.37
N GLN A 102 9.25 -8.22 23.91
CA GLN A 102 8.46 -9.39 24.30
C GLN A 102 8.62 -9.71 25.79
N ALA A 103 9.83 -9.57 26.34
CA ALA A 103 10.08 -9.78 27.76
C ALA A 103 9.33 -8.77 28.63
N ALA A 104 9.28 -7.50 28.22
CA ALA A 104 8.59 -6.43 28.92
C ALA A 104 7.06 -6.50 28.79
N THR A 105 6.55 -6.80 27.59
CA THR A 105 5.10 -6.76 27.30
C THR A 105 4.39 -8.09 27.48
N LYS A 106 5.12 -9.22 27.48
CA LYS A 106 4.57 -10.59 27.41
C LYS A 106 3.67 -10.83 26.19
N LYS A 107 3.85 -10.03 25.12
CA LYS A 107 3.10 -10.15 23.87
C LYS A 107 4.01 -10.61 22.75
N THR A 108 3.42 -11.23 21.73
CA THR A 108 4.10 -11.53 20.47
C THR A 108 4.21 -10.27 19.63
N ILE A 109 5.34 -10.10 18.94
CA ILE A 109 5.54 -9.00 18.00
C ILE A 109 4.96 -9.38 16.64
N LEU A 110 4.14 -8.48 16.10
CA LEU A 110 3.63 -8.50 14.74
C LEU A 110 3.99 -7.17 14.08
N VAL A 111 4.69 -7.25 12.95
CA VAL A 111 4.99 -6.10 12.10
C VAL A 111 4.17 -6.24 10.82
N ILE A 112 3.51 -5.15 10.42
CA ILE A 112 2.78 -5.10 9.15
C ILE A 112 3.45 -4.03 8.29
N ILE A 113 3.97 -4.42 7.13
CA ILE A 113 4.55 -3.50 6.16
C ILE A 113 3.55 -3.28 5.04
N ASP A 114 2.87 -2.14 5.13
CA ASP A 114 1.93 -1.68 4.12
C ASP A 114 2.67 -1.01 2.94
N ASP A 115 1.96 -0.82 1.83
CA ASP A 115 2.38 -0.05 0.65
C ASP A 115 3.56 -0.59 -0.18
N LEU A 116 4.14 -1.75 0.16
CA LEU A 116 5.12 -2.39 -0.74
C LEU A 116 4.47 -2.88 -2.04
N ASP A 117 3.14 -3.07 -2.06
CA ASP A 117 2.36 -3.36 -3.27
C ASP A 117 2.30 -2.19 -4.28
N LYS A 118 2.67 -0.98 -3.84
CA LYS A 118 2.73 0.23 -4.67
C LYS A 118 4.08 0.43 -5.34
N LEU A 119 5.06 -0.43 -5.06
CA LEU A 119 6.39 -0.33 -5.66
C LEU A 119 6.38 -0.74 -7.13
N GLU A 120 7.12 0.01 -7.92
CA GLU A 120 7.41 -0.31 -9.33
C GLU A 120 8.11 -1.66 -9.45
N LEU A 121 7.81 -2.41 -10.51
CA LEU A 121 8.38 -3.74 -10.76
C LEU A 121 9.92 -3.78 -10.75
N SER A 122 10.57 -2.68 -11.15
CA SER A 122 12.03 -2.56 -11.13
C SER A 122 12.63 -2.53 -9.72
N VAL A 123 11.87 -2.07 -8.72
CA VAL A 123 12.25 -2.05 -7.30
C VAL A 123 11.88 -3.37 -6.61
N VAL A 124 10.77 -3.98 -7.05
CA VAL A 124 10.24 -5.25 -6.52
C VAL A 124 11.25 -6.39 -6.71
N ARG A 125 11.89 -6.49 -7.87
CA ARG A 125 12.86 -7.58 -8.16
C ARG A 125 14.01 -7.62 -7.14
N PRO A 126 14.81 -6.54 -6.93
CA PRO A 126 15.85 -6.54 -5.91
C PRO A 126 15.37 -6.89 -4.50
N ILE A 127 14.14 -6.54 -4.13
CA ILE A 127 13.61 -6.79 -2.78
C ILE A 127 13.15 -8.25 -2.64
N PHE A 128 12.27 -8.70 -3.54
CA PHE A 128 11.54 -9.96 -3.37
C PHE A 128 12.15 -11.14 -4.14
N ARG A 129 12.82 -10.90 -5.27
CA ARG A 129 13.52 -11.97 -5.99
C ARG A 129 14.86 -12.27 -5.32
N ASP A 130 15.64 -11.22 -5.12
CA ASP A 130 17.06 -11.37 -4.80
C ASP A 130 17.30 -11.44 -3.29
N ASN A 131 16.41 -10.84 -2.48
CA ASN A 131 16.66 -10.61 -1.05
C ASN A 131 15.50 -10.96 -0.11
N ILE A 132 14.45 -11.66 -0.58
CA ILE A 132 13.31 -12.04 0.28
C ILE A 132 13.73 -12.89 1.48
N LYS A 133 14.73 -13.77 1.29
CA LYS A 133 15.30 -14.57 2.38
C LYS A 133 15.74 -13.70 3.56
N THR A 134 16.41 -12.58 3.26
CA THR A 134 16.87 -11.62 4.28
C THR A 134 15.70 -11.01 5.04
N LEU A 135 14.60 -10.69 4.35
CA LEU A 135 13.37 -10.19 4.97
C LEU A 135 12.71 -11.22 5.90
N CYS A 136 12.91 -12.53 5.64
CA CYS A 136 12.36 -13.61 6.45
C CYS A 136 13.26 -14.04 7.63
N LEU A 137 14.45 -13.46 7.80
CA LEU A 137 15.38 -13.79 8.90
C LEU A 137 14.98 -13.31 10.31
N PRO A 138 14.25 -12.18 10.50
CA PRO A 138 13.87 -11.74 11.84
C PRO A 138 13.01 -12.80 12.57
N GLY A 139 13.29 -13.02 13.85
CA GLY A 139 12.68 -14.06 14.68
C GLY A 139 11.28 -13.73 15.21
N PHE A 140 10.49 -12.94 14.48
CA PHE A 140 9.14 -12.51 14.86
C PHE A 140 8.23 -12.40 13.62
N HIS A 141 6.93 -12.22 13.82
CA HIS A 141 5.97 -12.24 12.72
C HIS A 141 5.99 -10.94 11.92
N ILE A 142 6.09 -11.06 10.60
CA ILE A 142 6.03 -9.93 9.67
C ILE A 142 5.04 -10.26 8.55
N ILE A 143 4.13 -9.33 8.28
CA ILE A 143 3.24 -9.37 7.12
C ILE A 143 3.77 -8.36 6.10
N TYR A 144 4.14 -8.85 4.92
CA TYR A 144 4.55 -8.03 3.79
C TYR A 144 3.40 -7.90 2.79
N THR A 145 3.10 -6.68 2.37
CA THR A 145 2.34 -6.45 1.14
C THR A 145 3.24 -6.69 -0.07
N ILE A 146 2.70 -7.22 -1.18
CA ILE A 146 3.43 -7.39 -2.44
C ILE A 146 2.55 -6.98 -3.62
N PRO A 147 3.11 -6.44 -4.70
CA PRO A 147 2.31 -6.09 -5.87
C PRO A 147 1.64 -7.32 -6.47
N MET A 148 0.41 -7.19 -6.94
CA MET A 148 -0.33 -8.30 -7.57
C MET A 148 0.40 -8.89 -8.79
N ALA A 149 1.15 -8.07 -9.53
CA ALA A 149 1.95 -8.51 -10.66
C ALA A 149 3.08 -9.48 -10.23
N THR A 150 3.56 -9.41 -8.99
CA THR A 150 4.57 -10.35 -8.44
C THR A 150 4.04 -11.78 -8.42
N LEU A 151 2.73 -11.98 -8.23
CA LEU A 151 2.10 -13.31 -8.26
C LEU A 151 2.05 -13.94 -9.66
N ARG A 152 2.46 -13.21 -10.70
CA ARG A 152 2.50 -13.68 -12.09
C ARG A 152 3.92 -13.83 -12.63
N ASP A 153 4.89 -13.34 -11.87
CA ASP A 153 6.29 -13.43 -12.25
C ASP A 153 6.80 -14.84 -11.92
N LYS A 154 7.13 -15.59 -12.98
CA LYS A 154 7.58 -16.98 -12.90
C LYS A 154 8.93 -17.13 -12.17
N GLU A 155 9.70 -16.06 -12.05
CA GLU A 155 10.98 -16.07 -11.33
C GLU A 155 10.81 -15.67 -9.86
N ILE A 156 9.90 -14.74 -9.55
CA ILE A 156 9.76 -14.21 -8.19
C ILE A 156 8.83 -15.09 -7.33
N LEU A 157 7.71 -15.56 -7.89
CA LEU A 157 6.70 -16.29 -7.12
C LEU A 157 7.28 -17.55 -6.43
N PRO A 158 8.03 -18.43 -7.11
CA PRO A 158 8.58 -19.64 -6.46
C PRO A 158 9.52 -19.32 -5.30
N THR A 159 10.28 -18.22 -5.39
CA THR A 159 11.16 -17.77 -4.32
C THR A 159 10.36 -17.30 -3.11
N ILE A 160 9.30 -16.51 -3.32
CA ILE A 160 8.40 -16.08 -2.23
C ILE A 160 7.73 -17.30 -1.60
N GLU A 161 7.20 -18.23 -2.39
CA GLU A 161 6.56 -19.45 -1.88
C GLU A 161 7.52 -20.28 -1.03
N THR A 162 8.77 -20.44 -1.48
CA THR A 162 9.80 -21.20 -0.75
C THR A 162 10.14 -20.53 0.58
N GLU A 163 10.48 -19.23 0.57
CA GLU A 163 10.98 -18.52 1.74
C GLU A 163 9.86 -18.20 2.76
N THR A 164 8.60 -18.12 2.31
CA THR A 164 7.42 -17.92 3.18
C THR A 164 6.70 -19.21 3.55
N ASN A 165 7.23 -20.38 3.19
CA ASN A 165 6.55 -21.67 3.37
C ASN A 165 5.10 -21.66 2.84
N ASN A 166 4.92 -21.06 1.67
CA ASN A 166 3.66 -20.89 0.95
C ASN A 166 2.55 -20.18 1.74
N GLN A 167 2.91 -19.24 2.63
CA GLN A 167 1.96 -18.43 3.41
C GLN A 167 1.49 -17.18 2.66
N LEU A 168 1.21 -17.30 1.36
CA LEU A 168 0.66 -16.19 0.57
C LEU A 168 -0.85 -16.05 0.80
N VAL A 169 -1.29 -14.85 1.16
CA VAL A 169 -2.71 -14.52 1.31
C VAL A 169 -3.10 -13.48 0.27
N SER A 170 -4.03 -13.86 -0.62
CA SER A 170 -4.58 -12.95 -1.62
C SER A 170 -5.78 -12.22 -1.03
N MET A 171 -5.73 -10.88 -0.99
CA MET A 171 -6.90 -10.05 -0.68
C MET A 171 -7.79 -9.96 -1.92
N PRO A 172 -9.01 -10.54 -1.93
CA PRO A 172 -9.83 -10.59 -3.12
C PRO A 172 -10.53 -9.24 -3.39
N VAL A 173 -10.75 -8.95 -4.68
CA VAL A 173 -11.68 -7.88 -5.09
C VAL A 173 -13.10 -8.27 -4.71
N LEU A 174 -13.85 -7.34 -4.11
CA LEU A 174 -15.22 -7.57 -3.67
C LEU A 174 -16.17 -7.44 -4.86
N LYS A 175 -16.53 -8.57 -5.47
CA LYS A 175 -17.31 -8.63 -6.71
C LYS A 175 -18.69 -8.03 -6.54
N LEU A 176 -18.97 -6.96 -7.29
CA LEU A 176 -20.30 -6.36 -7.35
C LEU A 176 -21.26 -7.24 -8.17
N PHE A 177 -20.80 -7.79 -9.28
CA PHE A 177 -21.61 -8.57 -10.23
C PHE A 177 -21.01 -9.96 -10.48
N ALA A 178 -21.85 -10.89 -10.92
CA ALA A 178 -21.38 -12.14 -11.50
C ALA A 178 -20.70 -11.89 -12.86
N LYS A 179 -19.85 -12.84 -13.31
CA LYS A 179 -19.07 -12.69 -14.56
C LYS A 179 -20.00 -12.51 -15.78
N ASP A 180 -21.06 -13.29 -15.83
CA ASP A 180 -22.10 -13.28 -16.87
C ASP A 180 -23.01 -12.05 -16.82
N GLU A 181 -23.07 -11.37 -15.68
CA GLU A 181 -23.91 -10.17 -15.48
C GLU A 181 -23.12 -8.86 -15.56
N CYS A 182 -21.79 -8.88 -15.63
CA CYS A 182 -20.94 -7.68 -15.57
C CYS A 182 -21.15 -6.67 -16.72
N ARG A 183 -21.85 -7.07 -17.79
CA ARG A 183 -22.25 -6.21 -18.91
C ARG A 183 -23.75 -5.93 -18.98
N ASN A 184 -24.53 -6.53 -18.09
CA ASN A 184 -25.97 -6.28 -18.06
C ASN A 184 -26.23 -4.93 -17.36
N PRO A 185 -26.77 -3.92 -18.05
CA PRO A 185 -27.02 -2.61 -17.45
C PRO A 185 -28.07 -2.66 -16.34
N ASN A 186 -28.90 -3.71 -16.31
CA ASN A 186 -29.92 -3.93 -15.30
C ASN A 186 -29.45 -4.87 -14.17
N ALA A 187 -28.19 -5.28 -14.17
CA ALA A 187 -27.66 -6.13 -13.11
C ALA A 187 -27.71 -5.40 -11.76
N VAL A 188 -28.19 -6.11 -10.74
CA VAL A 188 -28.23 -5.61 -9.37
C VAL A 188 -26.95 -6.07 -8.68
N PRO A 189 -26.16 -5.15 -8.07
CA PRO A 189 -24.96 -5.56 -7.36
C PRO A 189 -25.34 -6.35 -6.11
N LYS A 190 -24.45 -7.24 -5.69
CA LYS A 190 -24.62 -8.05 -4.48
C LYS A 190 -24.82 -7.17 -3.24
N PRO A 191 -26.00 -7.19 -2.59
CA PRO A 191 -26.29 -6.30 -1.46
C PRO A 191 -25.30 -6.46 -0.31
N GLU A 192 -24.89 -7.69 0.00
CA GLU A 192 -23.93 -7.99 1.06
C GLU A 192 -22.55 -7.36 0.80
N VAL A 193 -22.16 -7.23 -0.47
CA VAL A 193 -20.91 -6.58 -0.86
C VAL A 193 -21.03 -5.06 -0.75
N ILE A 194 -22.16 -4.51 -1.21
CA ILE A 194 -22.46 -3.09 -1.09
C ILE A 194 -22.44 -2.67 0.38
N ASP A 195 -23.10 -3.41 1.26
CA ASP A 195 -23.19 -3.09 2.69
C ASP A 195 -21.81 -3.06 3.35
N VAL A 196 -20.95 -4.05 3.07
CA VAL A 196 -19.57 -4.08 3.59
C VAL A 196 -18.76 -2.89 3.11
N LEU A 197 -18.84 -2.54 1.82
CA LEU A 197 -18.11 -1.40 1.27
C LEU A 197 -18.64 -0.05 1.78
N CYS A 198 -19.96 0.08 1.98
CA CYS A 198 -20.57 1.23 2.62
C CYS A 198 -20.11 1.36 4.09
N GLU A 199 -20.07 0.27 4.84
CA GLU A 199 -19.57 0.28 6.23
C GLU A 199 -18.11 0.77 6.31
N ILE A 200 -17.28 0.35 5.35
CA ILE A 200 -15.89 0.81 5.25
C ILE A 200 -15.81 2.31 4.97
N LEU A 201 -16.64 2.84 4.08
CA LEU A 201 -16.73 4.28 3.82
C LEU A 201 -17.19 5.03 5.07
N HIS A 202 -18.21 4.53 5.76
CA HIS A 202 -18.78 5.16 6.95
C HIS A 202 -17.77 5.31 8.09
N LYS A 203 -16.89 4.31 8.27
CA LYS A 203 -15.77 4.38 9.23
C LYS A 203 -14.77 5.51 8.93
N ARG A 204 -14.82 6.11 7.74
CA ARG A 204 -13.89 7.15 7.27
C ARG A 204 -14.57 8.48 6.99
N ILE A 205 -15.83 8.45 6.57
CA ILE A 205 -16.64 9.60 6.20
C ILE A 205 -17.97 9.47 6.94
N PRO A 206 -18.29 10.38 7.86
CA PRO A 206 -19.58 10.39 8.56
C PRO A 206 -20.78 10.41 7.60
N ASP A 207 -21.87 9.74 7.97
CA ASP A 207 -23.09 9.63 7.13
C ASP A 207 -23.67 10.96 6.67
N HIS A 208 -23.57 12.00 7.50
CA HIS A 208 -24.09 13.32 7.14
C HIS A 208 -23.28 14.04 6.05
N LEU A 209 -22.09 13.53 5.71
CA LEU A 209 -21.22 14.07 4.65
C LEU A 209 -21.24 13.23 3.36
N LEU A 210 -21.78 12.01 3.40
CA LEU A 210 -21.88 11.13 2.25
C LEU A 210 -23.12 10.26 2.42
N ASP A 211 -24.14 10.53 1.61
CA ASP A 211 -25.32 9.70 1.62
C ASP A 211 -25.07 8.32 0.99
N ARG A 212 -25.97 7.38 1.28
CA ARG A 212 -25.86 6.00 0.81
C ARG A 212 -25.94 5.89 -0.72
N GLN A 213 -26.72 6.73 -1.39
CA GLN A 213 -26.91 6.65 -2.83
C GLN A 213 -25.61 7.03 -3.57
N THR A 214 -24.97 8.13 -3.17
CA THR A 214 -23.67 8.54 -3.72
C THR A 214 -22.57 7.56 -3.31
N ALA A 215 -22.61 6.99 -2.10
CA ALA A 215 -21.69 5.91 -1.70
C ALA A 215 -21.80 4.68 -2.62
N GLU A 216 -23.02 4.24 -2.95
CA GLU A 216 -23.24 3.10 -3.85
C GLU A 216 -22.73 3.37 -5.27
N LYS A 217 -22.86 4.60 -5.78
CA LYS A 217 -22.25 5.00 -7.06
C LYS A 217 -20.73 4.96 -6.99
N MET A 218 -20.15 5.50 -5.93
CA MET A 218 -18.70 5.46 -5.68
C MET A 218 -18.17 4.01 -5.66
N ILE A 219 -18.92 3.10 -5.03
CA ILE A 219 -18.61 1.67 -5.00
C ILE A 219 -18.63 1.09 -6.41
N ARG A 220 -19.63 1.39 -7.23
CA ARG A 220 -19.69 0.94 -8.63
C ARG A 220 -18.49 1.42 -9.43
N TYR A 221 -18.08 2.68 -9.26
CA TYR A 221 -16.89 3.21 -9.91
C TYR A 221 -15.58 2.50 -9.52
N SER A 222 -15.49 2.01 -8.29
CA SER A 222 -14.32 1.26 -7.82
C SER A 222 -14.20 -0.16 -8.39
N GLY A 223 -15.25 -0.69 -9.02
CA GLY A 223 -15.32 -2.11 -9.41
C GLY A 223 -15.28 -3.08 -8.23
N GLY A 224 -15.49 -2.58 -7.00
CA GLY A 224 -15.34 -3.36 -5.77
C GLY A 224 -13.91 -3.53 -5.29
N VAL A 225 -12.96 -2.80 -5.88
CA VAL A 225 -11.57 -2.75 -5.43
C VAL A 225 -11.46 -1.75 -4.29
N LEU A 226 -11.16 -2.25 -3.09
CA LEU A 226 -11.08 -1.42 -1.88
C LEU A 226 -10.12 -0.23 -2.04
N ARG A 227 -8.94 -0.48 -2.64
CA ARG A 227 -7.94 0.57 -2.91
C ARG A 227 -8.50 1.69 -3.79
N GLU A 228 -9.23 1.36 -4.85
CA GLU A 228 -9.83 2.36 -5.73
C GLU A 228 -11.02 3.05 -5.07
N LEU A 229 -11.80 2.34 -4.25
CA LEU A 229 -12.88 2.97 -3.49
C LEU A 229 -12.35 4.08 -2.58
N ILE A 230 -11.29 3.79 -1.81
CA ILE A 230 -10.65 4.79 -0.94
C ILE A 230 -10.02 5.91 -1.77
N ARG A 231 -9.45 5.61 -2.94
CA ARG A 231 -8.88 6.62 -3.84
C ARG A 231 -9.94 7.60 -4.35
N ILE A 232 -11.09 7.10 -4.81
CA ILE A 232 -12.21 7.94 -5.28
C ILE A 232 -12.76 8.79 -4.12
N ALA A 233 -13.00 8.18 -2.96
CA ALA A 233 -13.46 8.88 -1.77
C ALA A 233 -12.50 10.01 -1.35
N ASN A 234 -11.19 9.73 -1.34
CA ASN A 234 -10.18 10.73 -1.02
C ASN A 234 -10.17 11.89 -2.02
N GLU A 235 -10.33 11.62 -3.32
CA GLU A 235 -10.40 12.69 -4.33
C GLU A 235 -11.65 13.56 -4.14
N CYS A 236 -12.80 12.97 -3.80
CA CYS A 236 -14.01 13.71 -3.41
C CYS A 236 -13.72 14.63 -2.21
N CYS A 237 -13.07 14.11 -1.16
CA CYS A 237 -12.68 14.89 0.01
C CYS A 237 -11.72 16.03 -0.36
N ARG A 238 -10.76 15.83 -1.28
CA ARG A 238 -9.84 16.88 -1.74
C ARG A 238 -10.58 18.01 -2.45
N ILE A 239 -11.57 17.66 -3.27
CA ILE A 239 -12.45 18.63 -3.93
C ILE A 239 -13.24 19.42 -2.88
N CYS A 240 -13.86 18.74 -1.91
CA CYS A 240 -14.57 19.38 -0.79
C CYS A 240 -13.67 20.35 -0.03
N LEU A 241 -12.47 19.92 0.37
CA LEU A 241 -11.49 20.76 1.08
C LEU A 241 -11.08 22.00 0.28
N ARG A 242 -10.99 21.89 -1.05
CA ARG A 242 -10.71 23.02 -1.93
C ARG A 242 -11.89 24.00 -1.99
N LEU A 243 -13.13 23.50 -1.98
CA LEU A 243 -14.34 24.34 -1.93
C LEU A 243 -14.47 25.05 -0.57
N ILE A 244 -14.26 24.34 0.55
CA ILE A 244 -14.25 24.93 1.91
C ILE A 244 -13.21 26.05 2.02
N ARG A 245 -12.03 25.89 1.43
CA ARG A 245 -11.00 26.95 1.44
C ARG A 245 -11.41 28.20 0.65
N ARG A 246 -12.29 28.06 -0.36
CA ARG A 246 -12.82 29.18 -1.15
C ARG A 246 -13.97 29.87 -0.44
N ASP A 247 -14.86 29.09 0.17
CA ASP A 247 -15.95 29.58 1.00
C ASP A 247 -16.09 28.72 2.27
N PRO A 248 -15.51 29.15 3.40
CA PRO A 248 -15.57 28.39 4.65
C PRO A 248 -16.96 28.30 5.27
N THR A 249 -17.91 29.13 4.82
CA THR A 249 -19.27 29.18 5.37
C THR A 249 -20.23 28.23 4.67
N GLN A 250 -19.83 27.70 3.51
CA GLN A 250 -20.62 26.75 2.75
C GLN A 250 -20.63 25.38 3.43
N ALA A 251 -21.84 24.88 3.74
CA ALA A 251 -22.01 23.48 4.10
C ALA A 251 -21.74 22.61 2.86
N ILE A 252 -20.74 21.73 2.95
CA ILE A 252 -20.29 20.89 1.83
C ILE A 252 -20.46 19.42 2.22
N VAL A 253 -21.16 18.69 1.37
CA VAL A 253 -21.33 17.23 1.41
C VAL A 253 -20.82 16.64 0.11
N ILE A 254 -20.43 15.37 0.13
CA ILE A 254 -20.06 14.63 -1.08
C ILE A 254 -21.36 14.21 -1.77
N ASP A 255 -21.73 14.98 -2.79
CA ASP A 255 -22.86 14.70 -3.67
C ASP A 255 -22.41 14.11 -5.01
N ASP A 256 -23.37 13.88 -5.90
CA ASP A 256 -23.11 13.35 -7.24
C ASP A 256 -22.22 14.27 -8.08
N ALA A 257 -22.30 15.59 -7.92
CA ALA A 257 -21.49 16.53 -8.70
C ALA A 257 -20.02 16.47 -8.29
N ILE A 258 -19.74 16.35 -6.99
CA ILE A 258 -18.39 16.16 -6.47
C ILE A 258 -17.84 14.79 -6.91
N LEU A 259 -18.66 13.74 -6.85
CA LEU A 259 -18.27 12.41 -7.32
C LEU A 259 -17.93 12.41 -8.82
N GLU A 260 -18.76 13.06 -9.65
CA GLU A 260 -18.51 13.19 -11.08
C GLU A 260 -17.21 13.95 -11.36
N GLU A 261 -16.95 15.07 -10.67
CA GLU A 261 -15.69 15.80 -10.80
C GLU A 261 -14.48 14.92 -10.43
N ALA A 262 -14.59 14.14 -9.34
CA ALA A 262 -13.54 13.23 -8.91
C ALA A 262 -13.28 12.13 -9.95
N VAL A 263 -14.34 11.50 -10.47
CA VAL A 263 -14.26 10.47 -11.50
C VAL A 263 -13.64 11.03 -12.79
N ASN A 264 -14.04 12.23 -13.21
CA ASN A 264 -13.50 12.90 -14.39
C ASN A 264 -11.99 13.14 -14.28
N LYS A 265 -11.54 13.60 -13.10
CA LYS A 265 -10.12 13.75 -12.84
C LYS A 265 -9.37 12.43 -12.89
N LEU A 266 -9.88 11.39 -12.23
CA LEU A 266 -9.26 10.06 -12.22
C LEU A 266 -9.23 9.43 -13.62
N ARG A 267 -10.27 9.63 -14.43
CA ARG A 267 -10.33 9.23 -15.84
C ARG A 267 -9.21 9.87 -16.65
N ASN A 268 -8.99 11.17 -16.48
CA ASN A 268 -7.85 11.86 -17.10
C ASN A 268 -6.52 11.27 -16.62
N ASP A 269 -6.34 11.03 -15.32
CA ASP A 269 -5.13 10.42 -14.75
C ASP A 269 -4.85 9.02 -15.31
N PHE A 270 -5.88 8.21 -15.57
CA PHE A 270 -5.73 6.93 -16.27
C PHE A 270 -5.30 7.15 -17.71
N SER A 271 -5.97 8.05 -18.43
CA SER A 271 -5.71 8.28 -19.86
C SER A 271 -4.26 8.67 -20.19
N ILE A 272 -3.58 9.40 -19.28
CA ILE A 272 -2.19 9.86 -19.46
C ILE A 272 -1.20 8.70 -19.59
N ARG A 273 -1.46 7.57 -18.91
CA ARG A 273 -0.54 6.42 -18.89
C ARG A 273 -0.79 5.41 -20.01
N LEU A 274 -1.87 5.57 -20.77
CA LEU A 274 -2.26 4.62 -21.81
C LEU A 274 -1.63 4.96 -23.16
N GLY A 275 -0.87 4.02 -23.70
CA GLY A 275 -0.28 4.06 -25.03
C GLY A 275 -1.07 3.24 -26.05
N LYS A 276 -0.54 3.17 -27.28
CA LYS A 276 -1.18 2.45 -28.40
C LYS A 276 -1.47 0.99 -28.06
N VAL A 277 -0.48 0.28 -27.51
CA VAL A 277 -0.59 -1.16 -27.18
C VAL A 277 -1.66 -1.39 -26.11
N ASP A 278 -1.77 -0.49 -25.13
CA ASP A 278 -2.80 -0.59 -24.09
C ASP A 278 -4.21 -0.49 -24.67
N TYR A 279 -4.43 0.44 -25.61
CA TYR A 279 -5.70 0.58 -26.32
C TYR A 279 -6.01 -0.59 -27.27
N GLU A 280 -5.04 -1.45 -27.59
CA GLU A 280 -5.28 -2.72 -28.31
C GLU A 280 -5.66 -3.86 -27.34
N ILE A 281 -5.12 -3.85 -26.11
CA ILE A 281 -5.39 -4.88 -25.09
C ILE A 281 -6.74 -4.64 -24.39
N LEU A 282 -7.04 -3.41 -23.99
CA LEU A 282 -8.19 -3.10 -23.15
C LEU A 282 -9.56 -3.50 -23.76
N PRO A 283 -9.86 -3.23 -25.05
CA PRO A 283 -11.13 -3.64 -25.65
C PRO A 283 -11.31 -5.16 -25.72
N LYS A 284 -10.22 -5.90 -25.94
CA LYS A 284 -10.23 -7.37 -25.92
C LYS A 284 -10.55 -7.89 -24.52
N VAL A 285 -9.87 -7.38 -23.50
CA VAL A 285 -10.14 -7.73 -22.10
C VAL A 285 -11.58 -7.39 -21.72
N TYR A 286 -12.09 -6.23 -22.15
CA TYR A 286 -13.47 -5.83 -21.92
C TYR A 286 -14.48 -6.82 -22.53
N THR A 287 -14.21 -7.33 -23.73
CA THR A 287 -15.12 -8.22 -24.46
C THR A 287 -15.03 -9.66 -23.97
N GLU A 288 -13.81 -10.17 -23.80
CA GLU A 288 -13.54 -11.58 -23.54
C GLU A 288 -13.43 -11.91 -22.04
N LEU A 289 -13.31 -10.88 -21.20
CA LEU A 289 -13.07 -10.99 -19.75
C LEU A 289 -11.78 -11.76 -19.43
N MET A 290 -10.83 -11.73 -20.37
CA MET A 290 -9.56 -12.43 -20.35
C MET A 290 -8.55 -11.71 -21.27
N PRO A 291 -7.26 -11.66 -20.93
CA PRO A 291 -6.22 -11.24 -21.87
C PRO A 291 -5.81 -12.37 -22.83
N ASP A 292 -5.21 -11.99 -23.96
CA ASP A 292 -4.55 -12.93 -24.88
C ASP A 292 -3.39 -13.68 -24.18
N ASP A 293 -2.53 -12.93 -23.47
CA ASP A 293 -1.45 -13.47 -22.65
C ASP A 293 -1.47 -12.83 -21.25
N PRO A 294 -1.78 -13.59 -20.18
CA PRO A 294 -1.85 -13.08 -18.81
C PRO A 294 -0.48 -12.80 -18.18
N THR A 295 0.62 -13.08 -18.89
CA THR A 295 2.01 -12.90 -18.46
C THR A 295 2.80 -11.89 -19.30
N GLN A 296 2.22 -11.37 -20.39
CA GLN A 296 2.86 -10.31 -21.17
C GLN A 296 3.02 -9.03 -20.34
N LYS A 297 4.15 -8.34 -20.51
CA LYS A 297 4.53 -7.21 -19.66
C LYS A 297 3.49 -6.09 -19.68
N GLU A 298 2.99 -5.73 -20.85
CA GLU A 298 2.02 -4.65 -21.04
C GLU A 298 0.72 -4.93 -20.28
N PHE A 299 0.28 -6.18 -20.26
CA PHE A 299 -0.88 -6.58 -19.46
C PHE A 299 -0.59 -6.53 -17.95
N LEU A 300 0.60 -6.96 -17.53
CA LEU A 300 1.02 -6.87 -16.12
C LEU A 300 1.09 -5.40 -15.65
N ASP A 301 1.54 -4.49 -16.51
CA ASP A 301 1.57 -3.05 -16.25
C ASP A 301 0.14 -2.49 -16.12
N LEU A 302 -0.81 -2.94 -16.96
CA LEU A 302 -2.23 -2.59 -16.84
C LEU A 302 -2.87 -3.10 -15.54
N LEU A 303 -2.55 -4.32 -15.11
CA LEU A 303 -2.98 -4.87 -13.82
C LEU A 303 -2.37 -4.11 -12.64
N HIS A 304 -1.07 -3.83 -12.68
CA HIS A 304 -0.37 -3.09 -11.62
C HIS A 304 -0.93 -1.66 -11.48
N GLY A 305 -1.23 -1.02 -12.62
CA GLY A 305 -1.84 0.31 -12.68
C GLY A 305 -3.35 0.34 -12.44
N LEU A 306 -3.99 -0.81 -12.16
CA LEU A 306 -5.44 -0.97 -11.94
C LEU A 306 -6.32 -0.51 -13.11
N HIS A 307 -5.79 -0.50 -14.34
CA HIS A 307 -6.61 -0.31 -15.54
C HIS A 307 -7.44 -1.55 -15.85
N VAL A 308 -6.89 -2.72 -15.50
CA VAL A 308 -7.57 -4.02 -15.51
C VAL A 308 -7.64 -4.55 -14.09
N LEU A 309 -8.78 -5.13 -13.73
CA LEU A 309 -9.08 -5.70 -12.43
C LEU A 309 -9.11 -7.23 -12.52
N GLU A 310 -8.52 -7.89 -11.53
CA GLU A 310 -8.51 -9.35 -11.43
C GLU A 310 -9.53 -9.83 -10.38
N TYR A 311 -10.42 -10.73 -10.81
CA TYR A 311 -11.45 -11.29 -9.96
C TYR A 311 -11.21 -12.79 -9.71
N ARG A 312 -10.66 -13.14 -8.54
CA ARG A 312 -10.42 -14.53 -8.13
C ARG A 312 -11.66 -15.17 -7.47
N ASN A 313 -12.13 -16.30 -7.98
CA ASN A 313 -13.11 -17.19 -7.32
C ASN A 313 -12.84 -18.64 -7.79
N HIS A 314 -13.87 -19.44 -8.11
CA HIS A 314 -13.69 -20.73 -8.78
C HIS A 314 -12.94 -20.64 -10.12
N ARG A 315 -12.98 -19.49 -10.81
CA ARG A 315 -12.18 -19.21 -12.01
C ARG A 315 -11.67 -17.78 -11.96
N THR A 316 -10.40 -17.58 -12.30
CA THR A 316 -9.87 -16.23 -12.49
C THR A 316 -10.46 -15.63 -13.75
N TRP A 317 -10.91 -14.38 -13.69
CA TRP A 317 -11.33 -13.58 -14.84
C TRP A 317 -10.98 -12.12 -14.61
N TYR A 318 -11.04 -11.34 -15.69
CA TYR A 318 -10.59 -9.96 -15.69
C TYR A 318 -11.67 -9.04 -16.23
N ASP A 319 -11.64 -7.80 -15.77
CA ASP A 319 -12.45 -6.75 -16.35
C ASP A 319 -11.64 -5.45 -16.45
N VAL A 320 -12.04 -4.57 -17.35
CA VAL A 320 -11.54 -3.20 -17.38
C VAL A 320 -12.15 -2.43 -16.21
N HIS A 321 -11.34 -1.60 -15.57
CA HIS A 321 -11.79 -0.75 -14.47
C HIS A 321 -12.96 0.15 -14.93
N PRO A 322 -14.05 0.32 -14.15
CA PRO A 322 -15.23 1.07 -14.58
C PRO A 322 -14.97 2.49 -15.11
N ILE A 323 -14.11 3.27 -14.43
CA ILE A 323 -13.66 4.60 -14.92
C ILE A 323 -12.93 4.52 -16.28
N VAL A 324 -12.19 3.43 -16.53
CA VAL A 324 -11.50 3.20 -17.81
C VAL A 324 -12.50 2.74 -18.88
N VAL A 325 -13.57 2.03 -18.52
CA VAL A 325 -14.68 1.71 -19.43
C VAL A 325 -15.28 2.99 -20.00
N GLU A 326 -15.61 3.98 -19.16
CA GLU A 326 -16.10 5.28 -19.64
C GLU A 326 -15.13 5.94 -20.63
N LEU A 327 -13.83 5.91 -20.34
CA LEU A 327 -12.79 6.43 -21.25
C LEU A 327 -12.78 5.73 -22.62
N LEU A 328 -12.98 4.41 -22.64
CA LEU A 328 -13.01 3.64 -23.89
C LEU A 328 -14.31 3.93 -24.67
N THR A 329 -15.44 4.07 -23.99
CA THR A 329 -16.72 4.45 -24.58
C THR A 329 -16.65 5.85 -25.21
N ASP A 330 -16.08 6.84 -24.52
CA ASP A 330 -15.88 8.20 -25.07
C ASP A 330 -15.05 8.20 -26.36
N ARG A 331 -14.16 7.22 -26.51
CA ARG A 331 -13.29 7.03 -27.68
C ARG A 331 -13.89 6.11 -28.75
N ASN A 332 -15.10 5.59 -28.54
CA ASN A 332 -15.75 4.60 -29.43
C ASN A 332 -14.91 3.34 -29.66
N LEU A 333 -14.20 2.87 -28.62
CA LEU A 333 -13.39 1.65 -28.67
C LEU A 333 -14.15 0.39 -28.18
N ILE A 334 -15.28 0.59 -27.50
CA ILE A 334 -16.17 -0.47 -26.98
C ILE A 334 -17.64 -0.04 -27.08
#